data_AF-A0A7S3FSM1-F1
#
_entry.id   AF-A0A7S3FSM1-F1
#
_cell.length_a   1.000
_cell.length_b   1.000
_cell.length_c   1.000
_cell.angle_alpha   90.00
_cell.angle_beta   90.00
_cell.angle_gamma   90.00
#
_symmetry.space_group_name_H-M   'P 1'
#
loop_
_entity.id
_entity.type
_entity.pdbx_description
1 polymer ?
#
loop_
_entity_poly.entity_id
_entity_poly.type
_entity_poly.pdbx_seq_one_letter_code
_entity_poly.pdbx_strand_id
1 'polypeptide(L)'
;MAQLQMQNSQILTQLISQQHTTKKFDLTSFGFHYVLQDTPTQVHIILRKFLEYVSDSARFENSQEMIVELIQLIFNLTLSKFNQAYTLRSKNQELHRVVKQNFEQMGLVEFSLADKDLFFTTPLMQ
;
A
#
# COMPACT_ATOMS: atom_id res chain seq x y z
N MET A 1 -20.19 51.37 1.06
CA MET A 1 -20.38 50.15 0.24
C MET A 1 -19.09 49.67 -0.45
N ALA A 2 -18.24 50.56 -1.00
CA ALA A 2 -16.99 50.15 -1.68
C ALA A 2 -15.94 49.46 -0.77
N GLN A 3 -15.86 49.83 0.52
CA GLN A 3 -14.89 49.24 1.46
C GLN A 3 -15.18 47.76 1.79
N LEU A 4 -16.45 47.37 1.85
CA LEU A 4 -16.87 45.98 2.09
C LEU A 4 -16.55 45.06 0.89
N GLN A 5 -16.60 45.58 -0.33
CA GLN A 5 -16.23 44.82 -1.53
C GLN A 5 -14.71 44.58 -1.64
N MET A 6 -13.89 45.53 -1.21
CA MET A 6 -12.44 45.33 -1.17
C MET A 6 -12.02 44.33 -0.08
N GLN A 7 -12.65 44.37 1.10
CA GLN A 7 -12.40 43.40 2.18
C GLN A 7 -12.75 41.97 1.76
N ASN A 8 -13.91 41.78 1.12
CA ASN A 8 -14.33 40.46 0.63
C ASN A 8 -13.40 39.91 -0.47
N SER A 9 -12.87 40.78 -1.34
CA SER A 9 -11.91 40.39 -2.38
C SER A 9 -10.56 39.98 -1.80
N GLN A 10 -10.09 40.67 -0.76
CA GLN A 10 -8.85 40.33 -0.05
C GLN A 10 -8.97 39.01 0.73
N ILE A 11 -10.12 38.76 1.36
CA ILE A 11 -10.42 37.50 2.07
C ILE A 11 -10.50 36.33 1.07
N LEU A 12 -11.15 36.50 -0.08
CA LEU A 12 -11.17 35.50 -1.15
C LEU A 12 -9.76 35.20 -1.68
N THR A 13 -8.92 36.23 -1.83
CA THR A 13 -7.52 36.05 -2.27
C THR A 13 -6.68 35.33 -1.21
N GLN A 14 -6.92 35.60 0.07
CA GLN A 14 -6.26 34.90 1.18
C GLN A 14 -6.73 33.44 1.33
N LEU A 15 -8.03 33.16 1.11
CA LEU A 15 -8.59 31.81 1.12
C LEU A 15 -8.12 30.97 -0.08
N ILE A 16 -7.97 31.57 -1.26
CA ILE A 16 -7.40 30.89 -2.45
C ILE A 16 -5.89 30.67 -2.25
N SER A 17 -5.21 31.55 -1.51
CA SER A 17 -3.80 31.40 -1.13
C SER A 17 -3.55 30.45 0.04
N GLN A 18 -4.59 29.85 0.64
CA GLN A 18 -4.45 28.62 1.44
C GLN A 18 -4.23 27.43 0.50
N GLN A 19 -3.08 27.54 -0.16
CA GLN A 19 -2.25 26.54 -0.77
C GLN A 19 -2.69 25.11 -0.42
N HIS A 20 -3.35 24.48 -1.38
CA HIS A 20 -2.98 23.13 -1.73
C HIS A 20 -1.46 23.13 -1.91
N THR A 21 -0.73 22.71 -0.89
CA THR A 21 0.66 22.31 -1.02
C THR A 21 0.63 21.03 -1.85
N THR A 22 0.48 21.18 -3.17
CA THR A 22 0.67 20.10 -4.12
C THR A 22 2.13 19.70 -3.98
N LYS A 23 2.39 18.69 -3.15
CA LYS A 23 3.68 17.99 -3.14
C LYS A 23 3.93 17.58 -4.58
N LYS A 24 4.96 18.17 -5.18
CA LYS A 24 5.38 17.81 -6.52
C LYS A 24 6.11 16.48 -6.41
N PHE A 25 5.53 15.43 -6.99
CA PHE A 25 6.16 14.13 -7.11
C PHE A 25 6.75 14.03 -8.51
N ASP A 26 8.07 13.93 -8.60
CA ASP A 26 8.77 13.77 -9.87
C ASP A 26 9.04 12.27 -10.11
N LEU A 27 8.76 11.80 -11.34
CA LEU A 27 9.06 10.42 -11.72
C LEU A 27 10.56 10.27 -11.96
N THR A 28 11.20 9.39 -11.20
CA THR A 28 12.62 9.09 -11.39
C THR A 28 12.83 8.18 -12.59
N SER A 29 14.06 8.10 -13.11
CA SER A 29 14.40 7.12 -14.15
C SER A 29 14.02 5.70 -13.72
N PHE A 30 14.26 5.32 -12.46
CA PHE A 30 13.85 4.01 -11.94
C PHE A 30 12.33 3.82 -11.99
N GLY A 31 11.56 4.82 -11.54
CA GLY A 31 10.09 4.78 -11.61
C GLY A 31 9.58 4.66 -13.04
N PHE A 32 10.21 5.33 -14.00
CA PHE A 32 9.87 5.19 -15.42
C PHE A 32 10.14 3.78 -15.95
N HIS A 33 11.31 3.20 -15.63
CA HIS A 33 11.62 1.82 -16.04
C HIS A 33 10.69 0.79 -15.40
N TYR A 34 10.27 1.02 -14.15
CA TYR A 34 9.33 0.17 -13.43
C TYR A 34 7.97 0.08 -14.14
N VAL A 35 7.41 1.23 -14.56
CA VAL A 35 6.11 1.29 -15.25
C VAL A 35 6.11 0.54 -16.59
N LEU A 36 7.28 0.41 -17.22
CA LEU A 36 7.44 -0.29 -18.50
C LEU A 36 7.62 -1.81 -18.35
N GLN A 37 7.79 -2.33 -17.14
CA GLN A 37 7.90 -3.77 -16.91
C GLN A 37 6.55 -4.46 -17.07
N ASP A 38 6.56 -5.78 -17.28
CA ASP A 38 5.36 -6.62 -17.18
C ASP A 38 4.86 -6.72 -15.73
N THR A 39 3.57 -7.02 -15.56
CA THR A 39 2.90 -7.05 -14.24
C THR A 39 3.59 -7.97 -13.23
N PRO A 40 3.98 -9.23 -13.56
CA PRO A 40 4.73 -10.07 -12.63
C PRO A 40 6.04 -9.44 -12.13
N THR A 41 6.82 -8.85 -13.04
CA THR A 41 8.06 -8.14 -12.68
C THR A 41 7.76 -6.94 -11.77
N GLN A 42 6.70 -6.18 -12.05
CA GLN A 42 6.28 -5.06 -11.21
C GLN A 42 5.90 -5.49 -9.79
N VAL A 43 5.11 -6.57 -9.66
CA VAL A 43 4.72 -7.14 -8.36
C VAL A 43 5.95 -7.61 -7.59
N HIS A 44 6.88 -8.30 -8.26
CA HIS A 44 8.13 -8.76 -7.64
C HIS A 44 8.98 -7.60 -7.11
N ILE A 45 9.11 -6.50 -7.88
CA ILE A 45 9.85 -5.30 -7.45
C ILE A 45 9.18 -4.67 -6.23
N ILE A 46 7.85 -4.52 -6.22
CA ILE A 46 7.11 -3.97 -5.07
C ILE A 46 7.32 -4.84 -3.83
N LEU A 47 7.12 -6.15 -3.94
CA LEU A 47 7.26 -7.08 -2.82
C LEU A 47 8.67 -7.06 -2.24
N ARG A 48 9.69 -7.04 -3.10
CA ARG A 48 11.08 -6.89 -2.66
C ARG A 48 11.30 -5.58 -1.91
N LYS A 49 10.85 -4.45 -2.47
CA LYS A 49 10.98 -3.13 -1.83
C LYS A 49 10.24 -3.06 -0.50
N PHE A 50 9.11 -3.74 -0.41
CA PHE A 50 8.35 -3.85 0.83
C PHE A 50 9.09 -4.67 1.90
N LEU A 51 9.70 -5.80 1.53
CA LEU A 51 10.53 -6.59 2.45
C LEU A 51 11.77 -5.82 2.93
N GLU A 52 12.43 -5.08 2.04
CA GLU A 52 13.51 -4.16 2.38
C GLU A 52 13.03 -3.10 3.39
N TYR A 53 11.87 -2.50 3.15
CA TYR A 53 11.26 -1.55 4.09
C TYR A 53 10.96 -2.16 5.47
N VAL A 54 10.43 -3.38 5.51
CA VAL A 54 10.16 -4.09 6.78
C VAL A 54 11.47 -4.39 7.52
N SER A 55 12.52 -4.77 6.79
CA SER A 55 13.86 -5.02 7.34
C SER A 55 14.47 -3.78 8.00
N ASP A 56 14.38 -2.63 7.34
CA ASP A 56 15.03 -1.40 7.75
C ASP A 56 14.19 -0.56 8.73
N SER A 57 12.91 -0.88 8.87
CA SER A 57 11.98 -0.13 9.69
C SER A 57 12.11 -0.51 11.17
N ALA A 58 12.46 0.48 11.99
CA ALA A 58 12.44 0.38 13.46
C ALA A 58 11.05 0.13 14.06
N ARG A 59 9.98 0.12 13.23
CA ARG A 59 8.61 -0.19 13.68
C ARG A 59 8.37 -1.68 13.93
N PHE A 60 9.23 -2.56 13.42
CA PHE A 60 9.07 -4.00 13.57
C PHE A 60 10.10 -4.54 14.56
N GLU A 61 9.67 -4.71 15.81
CA GLU A 61 10.41 -5.54 16.77
C GLU A 61 10.53 -6.95 16.17
N ASN A 62 11.75 -7.48 16.06
CA ASN A 62 12.05 -8.74 15.37
C ASN A 62 11.77 -8.75 13.85
N SER A 63 12.21 -7.71 13.13
CA SER A 63 12.06 -7.60 11.67
C SER A 63 12.51 -8.85 10.89
N GLN A 64 13.53 -9.58 11.36
CA GLN A 64 14.00 -10.83 10.75
C GLN A 64 12.93 -11.94 10.75
N GLU A 65 12.27 -12.17 11.89
CA GLU A 65 11.20 -13.19 11.98
C GLU A 65 10.00 -12.79 11.12
N MET A 66 9.64 -11.50 11.14
CA MET A 66 8.59 -10.94 10.30
C MET A 66 8.86 -11.14 8.80
N ILE A 67 10.10 -10.91 8.34
CA ILE A 67 10.48 -11.12 6.94
C ILE A 67 10.32 -12.59 6.55
N VAL A 68 10.73 -13.51 7.41
CA VAL A 68 10.57 -14.95 7.13
C VAL A 68 9.09 -15.32 7.03
N GLU A 69 8.25 -14.86 7.97
CA GLU A 69 6.80 -15.07 7.90
C GLU A 69 6.18 -14.47 6.63
N LEU A 70 6.60 -13.26 6.24
CA LEU A 70 6.11 -12.59 5.03
C LEU A 70 6.52 -13.32 3.76
N ILE A 71 7.76 -13.79 3.67
CA ILE A 71 8.24 -14.58 2.53
C ILE A 71 7.45 -15.88 2.42
N GLN A 72 7.25 -16.60 3.53
CA GLN A 72 6.44 -17.81 3.56
C GLN A 72 5.00 -17.53 3.12
N LEU A 73 4.41 -16.44 3.60
CA LEU A 73 3.07 -16.04 3.21
C LEU A 73 3.00 -15.74 1.71
N ILE A 74 3.94 -14.97 1.15
CA ILE A 74 4.00 -14.64 -0.27
C ILE A 74 4.02 -15.93 -1.11
N PHE A 75 4.87 -16.89 -0.77
CA PHE A 75 4.89 -18.20 -1.46
C PHE A 75 3.57 -18.97 -1.32
N ASN A 76 2.93 -18.92 -0.15
CA ASN A 76 1.63 -19.58 0.03
C ASN A 76 0.53 -18.92 -0.82
N LEU A 77 0.55 -17.60 -0.93
CA LEU A 77 -0.40 -16.85 -1.75
C LEU A 77 -0.21 -17.16 -3.24
N THR A 78 1.03 -17.33 -3.72
CA THR A 78 1.26 -17.68 -5.14
C THR A 78 0.81 -19.09 -5.49
N LEU A 79 0.79 -19.99 -4.51
CA LEU A 79 0.28 -21.36 -4.67
C LEU A 79 -1.23 -21.48 -4.40
N SER A 80 -1.88 -20.39 -3.99
CA SER A 80 -3.29 -20.39 -3.63
C SER A 80 -4.19 -20.43 -4.87
N LYS A 81 -5.35 -21.08 -4.72
CA LYS A 81 -6.35 -21.16 -5.79
C LYS A 81 -7.09 -19.84 -5.91
N PHE A 82 -7.35 -19.45 -7.16
CA PHE A 82 -8.19 -18.30 -7.45
C PHE A 82 -9.61 -18.52 -6.90
N ASN A 83 -10.26 -17.44 -6.42
CA ASN A 83 -11.62 -17.45 -5.86
C ASN A 83 -11.85 -18.37 -4.64
N GLN A 84 -10.79 -18.84 -3.99
CA GLN A 84 -10.91 -19.55 -2.72
C GLN A 84 -10.74 -18.56 -1.56
N ALA A 85 -11.60 -18.66 -0.55
CA ALA A 85 -11.50 -17.87 0.68
C ALA A 85 -10.47 -18.51 1.63
N TYR A 86 -9.63 -17.67 2.23
CA TYR A 86 -8.58 -18.05 3.17
C TYR A 86 -8.66 -17.22 4.45
N THR A 87 -8.17 -17.79 5.55
CA THR A 87 -7.98 -17.12 6.84
C THR A 87 -6.49 -17.02 7.14
N LEU A 88 -6.02 -15.89 7.65
CA LEU A 88 -4.63 -15.76 8.08
C LEU A 88 -4.42 -16.44 9.44
N ARG A 89 -3.66 -17.55 9.45
CA ARG A 89 -3.33 -18.31 10.67
C ARG A 89 -1.94 -17.95 11.18
N SER A 90 -1.79 -16.74 11.71
CA SER A 90 -0.59 -16.35 12.47
C SER A 90 -0.98 -15.81 13.85
N LYS A 91 -0.10 -16.02 14.84
CA LYS A 91 -0.21 -15.40 16.16
C LYS A 91 0.39 -13.99 16.18
N ASN A 92 1.11 -13.62 15.12
CA ASN A 92 1.79 -12.36 14.97
C ASN A 92 0.80 -11.26 14.52
N GLN A 93 0.33 -10.44 15.47
CA GLN A 93 -0.64 -9.38 15.18
C GLN A 93 -0.12 -8.35 14.16
N GLU A 94 1.19 -8.14 14.11
CA GLU A 94 1.81 -7.25 13.13
C GLU A 94 1.72 -7.82 11.72
N LEU A 95 1.85 -9.13 11.56
CA LEU A 95 1.62 -9.78 10.25
C LEU A 95 0.18 -9.56 9.79
N HIS A 96 -0.80 -9.72 10.69
CA HIS A 96 -2.20 -9.44 10.37
C HIS A 96 -2.41 -8.01 9.88
N ARG A 97 -1.80 -7.03 10.56
CA ARG A 97 -1.85 -5.63 10.14
C ARG A 97 -1.21 -5.43 8.77
N VAL A 98 -0.05 -6.05 8.54
CA VAL A 98 0.66 -5.95 7.26
C VAL A 98 -0.20 -6.48 6.11
N VAL A 99 -0.78 -7.67 6.26
CA VAL A 99 -1.62 -8.27 5.21
C VAL A 99 -2.87 -7.44 4.97
N LYS A 100 -3.56 -7.04 6.05
CA LYS A 100 -4.82 -6.30 5.93
C LYS A 100 -4.66 -4.91 5.35
N GLN A 101 -3.56 -4.22 5.66
CA GLN A 101 -3.37 -2.84 5.19
C GLN A 101 -2.54 -2.78 3.91
N ASN A 102 -1.40 -3.48 3.88
CA ASN A 102 -0.44 -3.31 2.80
C ASN A 102 -0.74 -4.25 1.63
N PHE A 103 -1.00 -5.54 1.89
CA PHE A 103 -1.26 -6.47 0.79
C PHE A 103 -2.60 -6.16 0.11
N GLU A 104 -3.61 -5.73 0.87
CA GLU A 104 -4.87 -5.23 0.29
C GLU A 104 -4.68 -3.95 -0.53
N GLN A 105 -3.92 -2.97 -0.02
CA GLN A 105 -3.62 -1.74 -0.78
C GLN A 105 -2.78 -1.99 -2.04
N MET A 106 -1.91 -2.99 -2.02
CA MET A 106 -1.15 -3.45 -3.20
C MET A 106 -2.00 -4.28 -4.16
N GLY A 107 -3.24 -4.63 -3.79
CA GLY A 107 -4.13 -5.45 -4.60
C GLY A 107 -3.71 -6.92 -4.69
N LEU A 108 -2.90 -7.43 -3.75
CA LEU A 108 -2.45 -8.83 -3.73
C LEU A 108 -3.50 -9.76 -3.14
N VAL A 109 -4.34 -9.23 -2.25
CA VAL A 109 -5.46 -9.91 -1.62
C VAL A 109 -6.66 -8.98 -1.54
N GLU A 110 -7.86 -9.54 -1.43
CA GLU A 110 -9.11 -8.80 -1.21
C GLU A 110 -9.84 -9.38 0.00
N PHE A 111 -10.17 -8.55 1.00
CA PHE A 111 -10.94 -9.02 2.16
C PHE A 111 -12.44 -9.04 1.88
N SER A 112 -13.13 -10.03 2.44
CA SER A 112 -14.59 -10.12 2.33
C SER A 112 -15.27 -9.00 3.12
N LEU A 113 -16.29 -8.40 2.50
CA LEU A 113 -17.15 -7.40 3.17
C LEU A 113 -18.05 -8.04 4.24
N ALA A 114 -18.40 -9.32 4.07
CA ALA A 114 -19.26 -10.05 4.98
C ALA A 114 -18.49 -10.62 6.19
N ASP A 115 -17.25 -11.04 5.96
CA ASP A 115 -16.38 -11.60 7.00
C ASP A 115 -14.96 -11.03 6.86
N LYS A 116 -14.60 -10.14 7.78
CA LYS A 116 -13.33 -9.40 7.73
C LYS A 116 -12.09 -10.25 8.06
N ASP A 117 -12.27 -11.51 8.41
CA ASP A 117 -11.19 -12.47 8.66
C ASP A 117 -10.93 -13.36 7.44
N LEU A 118 -11.81 -13.32 6.44
CA LEU A 118 -11.64 -13.99 5.16
C LEU A 118 -11.07 -13.06 4.10
N PHE A 119 -10.12 -13.57 3.33
CA PHE A 119 -9.59 -12.90 2.15
C PHE A 119 -9.45 -13.86 0.96
N PHE A 120 -9.39 -13.30 -0.24
CA PHE A 120 -9.17 -13.99 -1.50
C PHE A 120 -7.84 -13.53 -2.11
N THR A 121 -7.13 -14.44 -2.80
CA THR A 121 -5.96 -14.05 -3.60
C THR A 121 -6.39 -13.46 -4.93
N THR A 122 -5.70 -12.41 -5.38
CA THR A 122 -5.98 -11.77 -6.67
C THR A 122 -5.13 -12.39 -7.78
N PRO A 123 -5.41 -12.07 -9.06
CA PRO A 123 -4.58 -12.53 -10.18
C PRO A 123 -3.14 -12.00 -10.13
N LEU A 124 -2.83 -10.97 -9.32
CA LEU A 124 -1.46 -10.46 -9.18
C LEU A 124 -0.52 -11.46 -8.50
N MET A 125 -1.07 -12.47 -7.82
CA MET A 125 -0.30 -13.52 -7.16
C MET A 125 -0.14 -14.78 -8.02
N GLN A 126 -0.65 -14.83 -9.26
CA GLN A 126 -0.61 -16.02 -10.13
C GLN A 126 0.34 -15.82 -11.32
#